data_AF-A0AAE4SZX1-F1
#
_entry.id   AF-A0AAE4SZX1-F1
#
_cell.length_a   1.000
_cell.length_b   1.000
_cell.length_c   1.000
_cell.angle_alpha   90.00
_cell.angle_beta   90.00
_cell.angle_gamma   90.00
#
_symmetry.space_group_name_H-M   'P 1'
#
loop_
_entity.id
_entity.type
_entity.pdbx_description
1 polymer ?
#
loop_
_entity_poly.entity_id
_entity_poly.type
_entity_poly.pdbx_seq_one_letter_code
_entity_poly.pdbx_strand_id
1 'polypeptide(L)' 'MAIPKAKNKAREESSGNKSEVSPSTKMFAQANDKATRLQLYVRDRQLIKELKLAAVEEEKSISQLFEEWATRWLEERS' A
#
# COMPACT_ATOMS: atom_id res chain seq x y z
N MET A 1 -48.32 23.99 -9.29
CA MET A 1 -48.71 22.57 -9.43
C MET A 1 -47.67 21.72 -8.71
N ALA A 2 -48.13 20.70 -7.99
CA ALA A 2 -47.31 19.79 -7.18
C ALA A 2 -47.05 18.47 -7.91
N ILE A 3 -45.88 17.85 -7.70
CA ILE A 3 -45.69 16.39 -7.57
C ILE A 3 -44.52 16.13 -6.59
N PRO A 4 -44.77 15.50 -5.43
CA PRO A 4 -43.73 14.99 -4.51
C PRO A 4 -43.45 13.48 -4.74
N LYS A 5 -42.52 12.93 -3.93
CA LYS A 5 -42.09 11.50 -3.75
C LYS A 5 -40.76 11.19 -4.46
N ALA A 6 -39.76 10.59 -3.81
CA ALA A 6 -39.84 9.31 -3.14
C ALA A 6 -39.03 9.21 -1.82
N LYS A 7 -39.64 8.54 -0.84
CA LYS A 7 -39.00 7.92 0.31
C LYS A 7 -38.24 6.69 -0.20
N ASN A 8 -36.91 6.67 -0.12
CA ASN A 8 -36.15 5.43 -0.11
C ASN A 8 -35.65 5.16 1.31
N LYS A 9 -36.45 4.35 1.98
CA LYS A 9 -36.14 3.63 3.20
C LYS A 9 -35.19 2.50 2.80
N ALA A 10 -33.88 2.74 2.84
CA ALA A 10 -32.90 1.65 2.82
C ALA A 10 -32.67 1.21 4.26
N ARG A 11 -33.45 0.19 4.67
CA ARG A 11 -33.15 -0.66 5.81
C ARG A 11 -32.49 -1.91 5.24
N GLU A 12 -31.26 -2.17 5.65
CA GLU A 12 -30.63 -3.48 5.89
C GLU A 12 -29.19 -3.17 6.35
N GLU A 13 -28.91 -3.25 7.65
CA GLU A 13 -28.57 -4.45 8.44
C GLU A 13 -27.06 -4.68 8.50
N SER A 14 -26.55 -4.51 9.72
CA SER A 14 -25.40 -5.19 10.32
C SER A 14 -24.11 -5.37 9.51
N SER A 15 -23.06 -4.66 9.93
CA SER A 15 -21.72 -5.28 10.04
C SER A 15 -20.76 -4.43 10.86
N GLY A 16 -20.39 -4.97 12.04
CA GLY A 16 -19.08 -4.76 12.62
C GLY A 16 -18.99 -3.69 13.69
N ASN A 17 -18.80 -4.14 14.93
CA ASN A 17 -18.17 -3.39 16.01
C ASN A 17 -17.06 -2.46 15.47
N LYS A 18 -17.31 -1.15 15.40
CA LYS A 18 -16.24 -0.17 15.51
C LYS A 18 -15.74 -0.25 16.94
N SER A 19 -14.92 -1.24 17.22
CA SER A 19 -14.03 -1.22 18.36
C SER A 19 -13.26 0.09 18.25
N GLU A 20 -13.50 1.01 19.18
CA GLU A 20 -12.72 2.24 19.30
C GLU A 20 -11.27 1.82 19.52
N VAL A 21 -10.51 1.75 18.42
CA VAL A 21 -9.09 1.43 18.45
C VAL A 21 -8.46 2.43 19.40
N SER A 22 -7.91 1.93 20.52
CA SER A 22 -7.37 2.79 21.56
C SER A 22 -6.31 3.72 20.94
N PRO A 23 -6.13 4.93 21.50
CA PRO A 23 -5.10 5.85 21.03
C PRO A 23 -3.72 5.18 20.96
N SER A 24 -3.42 4.27 21.89
CA SER A 24 -2.17 3.49 21.89
C SER A 24 -2.06 2.58 20.67
N THR A 25 -3.10 1.82 20.30
CA THR A 25 -3.07 0.95 19.11
C THR A 25 -2.89 1.74 17.81
N LYS A 26 -3.44 2.96 17.74
CA LYS A 26 -3.20 3.87 16.60
C LYS A 26 -1.74 4.35 16.54
N MET A 27 -1.14 4.67 17.69
CA MET A 27 0.26 5.10 17.75
C MET A 27 1.23 3.95 17.39
N PHE A 28 0.97 2.73 17.85
CA PHE A 28 1.76 1.56 17.48
C PHE A 28 1.63 1.23 15.98
N ALA A 29 0.43 1.29 15.41
CA ALA A 29 0.24 1.11 13.98
C ALA A 29 1.02 2.15 13.16
N GLN A 30 1.00 3.42 13.58
CA GLN A 30 1.73 4.49 12.90
C GLN A 30 3.25 4.36 13.03
N ALA A 31 3.75 3.87 14.18
CA ALA A 31 5.16 3.60 14.38
C ALA A 31 5.64 2.42 13.51
N ASN A 32 4.82 1.38 13.40
CA ASN A 32 5.13 0.20 12.62
C ASN A 32 5.15 0.50 11.11
N ASP A 33 4.22 1.34 10.64
CA ASP A 33 4.14 1.77 9.23
C ASP A 33 5.34 2.63 8.78
N LYS A 34 6.08 3.23 9.74
CA LYS A 34 7.34 3.93 9.47
C LYS A 34 8.56 3.01 9.49
N ALA A 35 8.52 1.93 10.27
CA ALA A 35 9.64 0.99 10.37
C ALA A 35 9.77 0.07 9.14
N THR A 36 8.70 -0.11 8.37
CA THR A 36 8.64 -0.98 7.18
C THR A 36 8.99 -0.31 5.86
N ARG A 37 9.19 1.02 5.82
CA ARG A 37 9.49 1.74 4.57
C ARG A 37 10.91 2.29 4.54
N LEU A 38 11.68 1.85 3.56
CA LEU A 38 13.04 2.33 3.28
C LEU A 38 13.03 3.30 2.10
N GLN A 39 13.70 4.45 2.23
CA GLN A 39 13.95 5.37 1.12
C GLN A 39 15.38 5.17 0.61
N LEU A 40 15.52 4.82 -0.66
CA LEU A 40 16.82 4.59 -1.31
C LEU A 40 17.13 5.74 -2.27
N TYR A 41 18.28 6.37 -2.07
CA TYR A 41 18.80 7.38 -2.98
C TYR A 41 19.77 6.74 -3.97
N VAL A 42 19.37 6.69 -5.23
CA VAL A 42 20.22 6.17 -6.31
C VAL A 42 20.93 7.33 -6.98
N ARG A 43 22.26 7.37 -6.85
CA ARG A 43 23.10 8.41 -7.48
C ARG A 43 23.26 8.20 -8.98
N ASP A 44 23.33 6.95 -9.42
CA ASP A 44 23.57 6.60 -10.82
C ASP A 44 22.31 6.80 -11.67
N ARG A 45 22.43 7.70 -12.66
CA ARG A 45 21.34 8.07 -13.56
C ARG A 45 21.10 7.06 -14.68
N GLN A 46 22.06 6.21 -15.02
CA GLN A 46 21.82 5.14 -15.98
C GLN A 46 21.11 3.99 -15.31
N LEU A 47 21.55 3.61 -14.10
CA LEU A 47 20.90 2.61 -13.28
C LEU A 47 19.41 2.91 -13.06
N ILE A 48 19.05 4.16 -12.74
CA ILE A 48 17.64 4.53 -12.54
C ILE A 48 16.81 4.45 -13.84
N LYS A 49 17.42 4.60 -15.02
CA LYS A 49 16.73 4.48 -16.31
C LYS A 49 16.49 3.03 -16.64
N GLU A 50 17.49 2.19 -16.46
CA GLU A 50 17.39 0.74 -16.67
C GLU A 50 16.34 0.14 -15.74
N LEU A 51 16.35 0.50 -14.45
CA LEU A 51 15.32 0.10 -13.49
C LEU A 51 13.90 0.53 -13.91
N LYS A 52 13.76 1.74 -14.46
CA LYS A 52 12.46 2.23 -14.96
C LYS A 52 11.99 1.45 -16.19
N LEU A 53 12.90 1.10 -17.09
CA LEU A 53 12.56 0.29 -18.27
C LEU A 53 12.13 -1.12 -17.85
N ALA A 54 12.90 -1.79 -17.00
CA ALA A 54 12.55 -3.10 -16.46
C ALA A 54 11.18 -3.08 -15.73
N ALA A 55 10.90 -2.03 -14.95
CA ALA A 55 9.61 -1.86 -14.28
C ALA A 55 8.44 -1.80 -15.26
N VAL A 56 8.62 -1.12 -16.40
CA VAL A 56 7.60 -1.04 -17.44
C VAL A 56 7.45 -2.37 -18.17
N GLU A 57 8.55 -3.06 -18.49
CA GLU A 57 8.54 -4.35 -19.19
C GLU A 57 7.86 -5.46 -18.38
N GLU A 58 8.09 -5.49 -17.06
CA GLU A 58 7.49 -6.50 -16.16
C GLU A 58 6.12 -6.10 -15.60
N GLU A 59 5.57 -4.94 -15.98
CA GLU A 59 4.33 -4.38 -15.43
C GLU A 59 4.34 -4.28 -13.88
N LYS A 60 5.50 -3.96 -13.30
CA LYS A 60 5.74 -3.87 -11.85
C LYS A 60 6.19 -2.48 -11.44
N SER A 61 5.96 -2.13 -10.17
CA SER A 61 6.62 -0.96 -9.58
C SER A 61 8.10 -1.23 -9.33
N ILE A 62 8.92 -0.17 -9.34
CA ILE A 62 10.35 -0.26 -9.00
C ILE A 62 10.56 -0.86 -7.60
N SER A 63 9.69 -0.53 -6.65
CA SER A 63 9.74 -1.10 -5.30
C SER A 63 9.54 -2.62 -5.31
N GLN A 64 8.58 -3.12 -6.10
CA GLN A 64 8.34 -4.57 -6.23
C GLN A 64 9.52 -5.28 -6.89
N LEU A 65 10.10 -4.70 -7.95
CA LEU A 65 11.31 -5.28 -8.56
C LEU A 65 12.46 -5.38 -7.56
N PHE A 66 12.65 -4.34 -6.74
CA PHE A 66 13.68 -4.34 -5.72
C PHE A 66 13.41 -5.37 -4.62
N GLU A 67 12.16 -5.49 -4.16
CA GLU A 67 11.76 -6.50 -3.18
C GLU A 67 11.98 -7.93 -3.70
N GLU A 68 11.59 -8.22 -4.94
CA GLU A 68 11.80 -9.53 -5.56
C GLU A 68 13.29 -9.86 -5.71
N TRP A 69 14.09 -8.91 -6.22
CA TRP A 69 15.53 -9.07 -6.34
C TRP A 69 16.19 -9.31 -4.97
N ALA A 70 15.84 -8.50 -3.97
CA ALA A 70 16.40 -8.62 -2.62
C ALA A 70 16.02 -9.94 -1.95
N THR A 71 14.79 -10.41 -2.17
CA THR A 71 14.31 -11.71 -1.64
C THR A 71 15.11 -12.86 -2.25
N ARG A 72 15.23 -12.89 -3.60
CA ARG A 72 16.04 -13.91 -4.30
C ARG A 72 17.50 -13.89 -3.85
N TRP A 73 18.08 -12.70 -3.71
CA TRP A 73 19.46 -12.54 -3.27
C TRP A 73 19.69 -13.08 -1.84
N LEU A 74 18.72 -12.94 -0.94
CA LEU A 74 18.79 -13.52 0.41
C LEU A 74 18.65 -15.05 0.38
N GLU A 75 17.72 -15.56 -0.42
CA GLU A 75 17.49 -17.00 -0.59
C GLU A 75 18.71 -17.72 -1.16
N GLU A 76 19.37 -17.14 -2.16
CA GLU A 76 20.61 -17.69 -2.75
C GLU A 76 21.80 -17.70 -1.78
N ARG A 77 21.69 -16.94 -0.68
CA ARG A 77 22.77 -16.76 0.30
C ARG A 77 22.64 -17.67 1.52
N SER A 78 21.49 -18.35 1.69
CA SER A 78 21.21 -19.28 2.80
C SER A 78 21.47 -20.73 2.38
#